data_AF-T1GER0-F1
#
_entry.id   AF-T1GER0-F1
#
_cell.length_a   1.000
_cell.length_b   1.000
_cell.length_c   1.000
_cell.angle_alpha   90.00
_cell.angle_beta   90.00
_cell.angle_gamma   90.00
#
_symmetry.space_group_name_H-M   'P 1'
#
loop_
_entity.id
_entity.type
_entity.pdbx_description
1 polymer ?
#
loop_
_entity_poly.entity_id
_entity_poly.type
_entity_poly.pdbx_seq_one_letter_code
_entity_poly.pdbx_strand_id
1 'polypeptide(L)'
;MSCNRLKNVKRLNLSRNHLSGIYKDTFSGLFNLNTLILSNNNISIIDYDGFVRLSNLEYLDISFNKLDGNCTRALQNIPELVGLSIAYNIRLGDSLQEFITSWSLQQFDASGTGLCKIPAALAQSVKALKLKGNWLQFSEQEFRFNDSIL
;
A
#
# COMPACT_ATOMS: atom_id res chain seq x y z
N MET A 1 34.48 -0.98 -5.82
CA MET A 1 33.69 -1.33 -7.02
C MET A 1 32.22 -1.08 -6.68
N SER A 2 31.63 0.02 -7.16
CA SER A 2 30.25 0.37 -6.84
C SER A 2 29.27 -0.45 -7.70
N CYS A 3 28.22 -0.98 -7.09
CA CYS A 3 27.16 -1.74 -7.75
C CYS A 3 26.32 -0.83 -8.67
N ASN A 4 26.87 -0.42 -9.82
CA ASN A 4 26.20 0.41 -10.82
C ASN A 4 25.08 -0.33 -11.59
N ARG A 5 24.93 -1.65 -11.42
CA ARG A 5 23.96 -2.46 -12.17
C ARG A 5 22.52 -2.34 -11.66
N LEU A 6 22.31 -1.94 -10.41
CA LEU A 6 20.96 -1.81 -9.84
C LEU A 6 20.23 -0.54 -10.30
N LYS A 7 20.95 0.41 -10.92
CA LYS A 7 20.39 1.67 -11.41
C LYS A 7 19.32 1.50 -12.48
N ASN A 8 19.22 0.34 -13.15
CA ASN A 8 18.25 0.14 -14.23
C ASN A 8 17.11 -0.82 -13.85
N VAL A 9 17.06 -1.28 -12.60
CA VAL A 9 16.00 -2.19 -12.16
C VAL A 9 14.68 -1.43 -12.11
N LYS A 10 13.76 -1.78 -13.00
CA LYS A 10 12.39 -1.22 -13.03
C LYS A 10 11.40 -2.02 -12.20
N ARG A 11 11.65 -3.32 -12.03
CA ARG A 11 10.78 -4.22 -11.28
C ARG A 11 11.61 -5.06 -10.33
N LEU A 12 11.20 -5.10 -9.06
CA LEU A 12 11.85 -5.86 -8.03
C LEU A 12 10.80 -6.68 -7.28
N ASN A 13 10.98 -7.99 -7.28
CA ASN A 13 10.13 -8.91 -6.54
C ASN A 13 10.94 -9.54 -5.40
N LEU A 14 10.54 -9.21 -4.18
CA LEU A 14 11.06 -9.72 -2.91
C LEU A 14 9.95 -10.43 -2.11
N SER A 15 8.87 -10.86 -2.78
CA SER A 15 7.80 -11.62 -2.13
C SER A 15 8.30 -12.93 -1.54
N ARG A 16 7.60 -13.43 -0.51
CA ARG A 16 7.88 -14.73 0.14
C ARG A 16 9.30 -14.82 0.71
N ASN A 17 9.77 -13.73 1.31
CA ASN A 17 11.00 -13.69 2.07
C ASN A 17 10.69 -13.50 3.56
N HIS A 18 11.72 -13.19 4.36
CA HIS A 18 11.61 -12.97 5.79
C HIS A 18 11.89 -11.52 6.19
N LEU A 19 11.57 -10.57 5.31
CA LEU A 19 11.75 -9.14 5.60
C LEU A 19 10.84 -8.74 6.77
N SER A 20 11.40 -8.06 7.76
CA SER A 20 10.69 -7.62 8.98
C SER A 20 10.48 -6.10 9.04
N GLY A 21 11.26 -5.34 8.28
CA GLY A 21 11.19 -3.89 8.28
C GLY A 21 11.72 -3.27 7.00
N ILE A 22 11.27 -2.04 6.74
CA ILE A 22 11.75 -1.17 5.67
C ILE A 22 12.28 0.09 6.33
N TYR A 23 13.55 0.38 6.11
CA TYR A 23 14.24 1.51 6.69
C TYR A 23 14.62 2.51 5.59
N LYS A 24 14.97 3.74 6.00
CA LYS A 24 15.29 4.87 5.09
C LYS A 24 16.16 4.53 3.86
N ASP A 25 17.12 3.62 4.03
CA ASP A 25 18.08 3.26 2.97
C ASP A 25 17.95 1.82 2.44
N THR A 26 16.89 1.09 2.82
CA THR A 26 16.65 -0.30 2.38
C THR A 26 16.66 -0.44 0.84
N PHE A 27 16.15 0.58 0.14
CA PHE A 27 16.08 0.58 -1.33
C PHE A 27 17.00 1.64 -1.97
N SER A 28 18.06 2.04 -1.27
CA SER A 28 19.01 3.02 -1.78
C SER A 28 19.63 2.55 -3.10
N GLY A 29 19.70 3.45 -4.09
CA GLY A 29 20.23 3.14 -5.43
C GLY A 29 19.20 2.64 -6.44
N LEU A 30 17.97 2.31 -6.02
CA LEU A 30 16.89 1.80 -6.88
C LEU A 30 15.99 2.93 -7.44
N PHE A 31 16.60 4.05 -7.85
CA PHE A 31 15.87 5.26 -8.23
C PHE A 31 14.94 5.06 -9.44
N ASN A 32 15.23 4.10 -10.32
CA ASN A 32 14.43 3.80 -11.51
C ASN A 32 13.39 2.69 -11.28
N LEU A 33 13.21 2.26 -10.03
CA LEU A 33 12.24 1.23 -9.67
C LEU A 33 10.82 1.77 -9.81
N ASN A 34 10.01 1.03 -10.56
CA ASN A 34 8.62 1.36 -10.88
C ASN A 34 7.64 0.39 -10.22
N THR A 35 8.03 -0.88 -10.09
CA THR A 35 7.22 -1.93 -9.46
C THR A 35 8.01 -2.60 -8.34
N LEU A 36 7.44 -2.61 -7.13
CA LEU A 36 8.01 -3.29 -5.97
C LEU A 36 6.99 -4.27 -5.39
N ILE A 37 7.36 -5.55 -5.34
CA ILE A 37 6.53 -6.62 -4.76
C ILE A 37 7.21 -7.13 -3.49
N LEU A 38 6.57 -6.89 -2.35
CA LEU A 38 7.00 -7.24 -0.99
C LEU A 38 6.00 -8.18 -0.29
N SER A 39 5.05 -8.75 -1.04
CA SER A 39 3.98 -9.53 -0.44
C SER A 39 4.47 -10.83 0.23
N ASN A 40 3.73 -11.31 1.22
CA ASN A 40 4.07 -12.51 1.98
C ASN A 40 5.45 -12.39 2.66
N ASN A 41 5.66 -11.33 3.42
CA ASN A 41 6.82 -11.13 4.29
C ASN A 41 6.36 -10.98 5.75
N ASN A 42 7.25 -10.56 6.64
CA ASN A 42 6.97 -10.30 8.05
C ASN A 42 7.05 -8.81 8.40
N ILE A 43 6.85 -7.91 7.42
CA ILE A 43 7.09 -6.48 7.58
C ILE A 43 6.07 -5.91 8.57
N SER A 44 6.57 -5.39 9.69
CA SER A 44 5.76 -4.72 10.73
C SER A 44 6.23 -3.31 11.04
N ILE A 45 7.37 -2.89 10.46
CA ILE A 45 7.96 -1.57 10.68
C ILE A 45 8.30 -0.97 9.31
N ILE A 46 7.86 0.26 9.09
CA ILE A 46 8.28 1.07 7.94
C ILE A 46 8.67 2.44 8.49
N ASP A 47 9.94 2.83 8.32
CA ASP A 47 10.36 4.19 8.61
C ASP A 47 9.54 5.18 7.79
N TYR A 48 9.26 6.36 8.34
CA TYR A 48 8.55 7.44 7.64
C TYR A 48 9.14 7.75 6.24
N ASP A 49 10.47 7.65 6.10
CA ASP A 49 11.22 7.86 4.86
C ASP A 49 11.57 6.55 4.12
N GLY A 50 11.01 5.41 4.49
CA GLY A 50 11.43 4.08 3.99
C GLY A 50 11.32 3.90 2.47
N PHE A 51 10.46 4.70 1.82
CA PHE A 51 10.27 4.70 0.36
C PHE A 51 10.74 5.99 -0.31
N VAL A 52 11.32 6.95 0.42
CA VAL A 52 11.60 8.31 -0.08
C VAL A 52 12.55 8.33 -1.28
N ARG A 53 13.37 7.29 -1.45
CA ARG A 53 14.33 7.16 -2.57
C ARG A 53 13.73 6.57 -3.84
N LEU A 54 12.52 6.03 -3.76
CA LEU A 54 11.83 5.37 -4.86
C LEU A 54 10.95 6.37 -5.63
N SER A 55 11.58 7.41 -6.18
CA SER A 55 10.88 8.55 -6.81
C SER A 55 10.05 8.19 -8.05
N ASN A 56 10.27 7.02 -8.65
CA ASN A 56 9.54 6.55 -9.83
C ASN A 56 8.61 5.36 -9.53
N LEU A 57 8.35 5.07 -8.25
CA LEU A 57 7.55 3.92 -7.85
C LEU A 57 6.07 4.17 -8.12
N GLU A 58 5.52 3.43 -9.06
CA GLU A 58 4.10 3.53 -9.45
C GLU A 58 3.27 2.38 -8.86
N TYR A 59 3.87 1.22 -8.60
CA TYR A 59 3.17 0.06 -8.08
C TYR A 59 3.87 -0.57 -6.88
N LEU A 60 3.15 -0.69 -5.77
CA LEU A 60 3.58 -1.35 -4.55
C LEU A 60 2.60 -2.44 -4.13
N ASP A 61 3.07 -3.67 -4.03
CA ASP A 61 2.35 -4.75 -3.35
C ASP A 61 3.06 -5.11 -2.04
N ILE A 62 2.45 -4.76 -0.92
CA ILE A 62 2.92 -5.10 0.44
C ILE A 62 1.87 -5.94 1.18
N SER A 63 1.03 -6.66 0.43
CA SER A 63 -0.01 -7.54 0.99
C SER A 63 0.57 -8.71 1.80
N PHE A 64 -0.24 -9.30 2.67
CA PHE A 64 0.16 -10.42 3.53
C PHE A 64 1.45 -10.11 4.31
N ASN A 65 1.43 -9.01 5.05
CA ASN A 65 2.48 -8.60 5.98
C ASN A 65 1.86 -8.38 7.37
N LYS A 66 2.56 -7.67 8.26
CA LYS A 66 2.13 -7.41 9.64
C LYS A 66 2.04 -5.91 9.91
N LEU A 67 1.66 -5.14 8.89
CA LEU A 67 1.54 -3.68 8.99
C LEU A 67 0.43 -3.28 9.97
N ASP A 68 0.65 -2.18 10.65
CA ASP A 68 -0.32 -1.53 11.55
C ASP A 68 -0.37 -0.02 11.29
N GLY A 69 -1.15 0.69 12.11
CA GLY A 69 -1.35 2.14 11.99
C GLY A 69 -0.07 2.97 11.91
N ASN A 70 1.04 2.54 12.51
CA ASN A 70 2.29 3.30 12.50
C ASN A 70 2.94 3.35 11.11
N CYS A 71 2.57 2.42 10.22
CA CYS A 71 3.10 2.36 8.85
C CYS A 71 2.33 3.26 7.87
N THR A 72 1.14 3.74 8.24
CA THR A 72 0.23 4.47 7.34
C THR A 72 0.87 5.71 6.73
N ARG A 73 1.57 6.51 7.54
CA ARG A 73 2.22 7.74 7.08
C ARG A 73 3.36 7.47 6.09
N ALA A 74 4.15 6.43 6.31
CA ALA A 74 5.21 6.05 5.38
C ALA A 74 4.65 5.59 4.03
N LEU A 75 3.52 4.87 4.07
CA LEU A 75 2.80 4.53 2.86
C LEU A 75 2.37 5.82 2.16
N GLN A 76 1.72 6.77 2.84
CA GLN A 76 1.25 8.08 2.32
C GLN A 76 2.31 9.01 1.69
N ASN A 77 3.60 8.69 1.76
CA ASN A 77 4.69 9.55 1.26
C ASN A 77 5.38 9.06 -0.03
N ILE A 78 4.67 8.28 -0.85
CA ILE A 78 5.15 7.79 -2.14
C ILE A 78 4.52 8.64 -3.26
N PRO A 79 5.25 9.61 -3.86
CA PRO A 79 4.66 10.68 -4.67
C PRO A 79 4.00 10.21 -5.97
N GLU A 80 4.58 9.22 -6.64
CA GLU A 80 4.14 8.76 -7.97
C GLU A 80 3.26 7.49 -7.90
N LEU A 81 2.77 7.12 -6.72
CA LEU A 81 2.09 5.84 -6.55
C LEU A 81 0.71 5.82 -7.23
N VAL A 82 0.54 4.88 -8.17
CA VAL A 82 -0.69 4.67 -8.94
C VAL A 82 -1.46 3.46 -8.43
N GLY A 83 -0.74 2.41 -8.01
CA GLY A 83 -1.32 1.16 -7.53
C GLY A 83 -0.74 0.73 -6.20
N LEU A 84 -1.61 0.46 -5.22
CA LEU A 84 -1.20 -0.01 -3.90
C LEU A 84 -2.05 -1.21 -3.48
N SER A 85 -1.38 -2.29 -3.09
CA SER A 85 -1.99 -3.42 -2.38
C SER A 85 -1.44 -3.51 -0.97
N ILE A 86 -2.31 -3.32 0.02
CA ILE A 86 -2.05 -3.54 1.45
C ILE A 86 -2.87 -4.71 1.99
N ALA A 87 -3.46 -5.52 1.10
CA ALA A 87 -4.40 -6.57 1.45
C ALA A 87 -3.84 -7.50 2.53
N TYR A 88 -4.71 -8.01 3.39
CA TYR A 88 -4.36 -8.96 4.45
C TYR A 88 -3.28 -8.45 5.43
N ASN A 89 -3.28 -7.14 5.70
CA ASN A 89 -2.65 -6.53 6.88
C ASN A 89 -3.73 -6.20 7.90
N ILE A 90 -4.16 -7.21 8.66
CA ILE A 90 -5.40 -7.19 9.47
C ILE A 90 -5.44 -6.11 10.58
N ARG A 91 -4.31 -5.50 10.93
CA ARG A 91 -4.20 -4.46 11.95
C ARG A 91 -4.36 -3.04 11.39
N LEU A 92 -4.55 -2.89 10.08
CA LEU A 92 -4.68 -1.57 9.45
C LEU A 92 -6.10 -1.00 9.50
N GLY A 93 -7.14 -1.84 9.63
CA GLY A 93 -8.53 -1.45 9.44
C GLY A 93 -8.95 -0.16 10.17
N ASP A 94 -8.60 -0.03 11.44
CA ASP A 94 -8.95 1.15 12.25
C ASP A 94 -8.18 2.41 11.78
N SER A 95 -6.91 2.26 11.44
CA SER A 95 -6.05 3.38 11.01
C SER A 95 -6.29 3.82 9.57
N LEU A 96 -6.93 3.01 8.74
CA LEU A 96 -7.31 3.38 7.38
C LEU A 96 -8.39 4.48 7.33
N GLN A 97 -9.06 4.78 8.44
CA GLN A 97 -9.98 5.92 8.51
C GLN A 97 -9.24 7.26 8.39
N GLU A 98 -8.01 7.32 8.89
CA GLU A 98 -7.11 8.49 8.79
C GLU A 98 -6.31 8.51 7.47
N PHE A 99 -6.60 7.57 6.56
CA PHE A 99 -5.99 7.55 5.24
C PHE A 99 -6.59 8.67 4.39
N ILE A 100 -6.13 9.91 4.65
CA ILE A 100 -6.39 11.07 3.79
C ILE A 100 -5.71 10.74 2.47
N THR A 101 -6.49 10.49 1.43
CA THR A 101 -5.96 10.16 0.12
C THR A 101 -5.29 11.40 -0.48
N SER A 102 -3.99 11.54 -0.30
CA SER A 102 -3.22 12.65 -0.88
C SER A 102 -2.58 12.31 -2.22
N TRP A 103 -3.19 11.43 -3.04
CA TRP A 103 -2.51 10.89 -4.23
C TRP A 103 -3.39 10.64 -5.46
N SER A 104 -2.70 10.57 -6.59
CA SER A 104 -3.08 10.04 -7.91
C SER A 104 -3.40 8.54 -7.92
N LEU A 105 -3.73 7.93 -6.77
CA LEU A 105 -3.91 6.49 -6.67
C LEU A 105 -5.11 6.08 -7.52
N GLN A 106 -4.90 5.21 -8.50
CA GLN A 106 -5.95 4.74 -9.39
C GLN A 106 -6.46 3.37 -8.97
N GLN A 107 -5.62 2.56 -8.34
CA GLN A 107 -5.91 1.19 -7.94
C GLN A 107 -5.55 0.97 -6.48
N PHE A 108 -6.52 0.54 -5.68
CA PHE A 108 -6.29 0.23 -4.27
C PHE A 108 -6.89 -1.11 -3.88
N ASP A 109 -6.06 -1.97 -3.29
CA ASP A 109 -6.50 -3.22 -2.68
C ASP A 109 -6.28 -3.18 -1.16
N ALA A 110 -7.39 -3.05 -0.43
CA ALA A 110 -7.45 -3.10 1.02
C ALA A 110 -8.27 -4.29 1.51
N SER A 111 -8.35 -5.36 0.71
CA SER A 111 -9.04 -6.60 1.09
C SER A 111 -8.48 -7.17 2.38
N GLY A 112 -9.32 -7.61 3.31
CA GLY A 112 -8.89 -8.28 4.54
C GLY A 112 -8.00 -7.43 5.47
N THR A 113 -8.14 -6.11 5.45
CA THR A 113 -7.42 -5.21 6.38
C THR A 113 -8.14 -5.05 7.72
N GLY A 114 -9.36 -5.60 7.86
CA GLY A 114 -10.20 -5.44 9.04
C GLY A 114 -11.03 -4.15 9.00
N LEU A 115 -11.15 -3.54 7.82
CA LEU A 115 -11.86 -2.29 7.63
C LEU A 115 -13.34 -2.45 8.02
N CYS A 116 -13.84 -1.57 8.91
CA CYS A 116 -15.22 -1.62 9.40
C CYS A 116 -16.15 -0.59 8.72
N LYS A 117 -15.58 0.46 8.11
CA LYS A 117 -16.28 1.50 7.34
C LYS A 117 -15.43 1.91 6.15
N ILE A 118 -16.05 2.31 5.04
CA ILE A 118 -15.31 2.77 3.86
C ILE A 118 -14.90 4.25 4.08
N PRO A 119 -13.60 4.58 4.10
CA PRO A 119 -13.17 5.98 4.15
C PRO A 119 -13.62 6.70 2.88
N ALA A 120 -14.42 7.76 3.02
CA ALA A 120 -14.99 8.49 1.88
C ALA A 120 -13.92 8.97 0.88
N ALA A 121 -12.73 9.33 1.39
CA ALA A 121 -11.57 9.72 0.59
C ALA A 121 -11.12 8.62 -0.40
N LEU A 122 -11.14 7.35 0.03
CA LEU A 122 -10.82 6.20 -0.84
C LEU A 122 -11.90 5.97 -1.89
N ALA A 123 -13.17 6.13 -1.53
CA ALA A 123 -14.28 5.93 -2.47
C ALA A 123 -14.31 6.98 -3.60
N GLN A 124 -13.77 8.18 -3.37
CA GLN A 124 -13.80 9.27 -4.34
C GLN A 124 -12.55 9.37 -5.21
N SER A 125 -11.42 8.80 -4.79
CA SER A 125 -10.12 9.03 -5.45
C SER A 125 -9.70 7.91 -6.41
N VAL A 126 -10.13 6.66 -6.18
CA VAL A 126 -9.61 5.51 -6.95
C VAL A 126 -10.58 5.06 -8.05
N LYS A 127 -10.03 4.60 -9.17
CA LYS A 127 -10.79 4.00 -10.28
C LYS A 127 -11.15 2.54 -10.03
N ALA A 128 -10.31 1.84 -9.29
CA ALA A 128 -10.52 0.45 -8.91
C ALA A 128 -10.25 0.27 -7.41
N LEU A 129 -11.26 -0.19 -6.68
CA LEU A 129 -11.20 -0.41 -5.25
C LEU A 129 -11.58 -1.86 -4.93
N LYS A 130 -10.70 -2.58 -4.23
CA LYS A 130 -10.96 -3.95 -3.75
C LYS A 130 -11.04 -3.97 -2.23
N LEU A 131 -12.17 -4.45 -1.71
CA LEU A 131 -12.49 -4.45 -0.27
C LEU A 131 -12.93 -5.81 0.27
N LYS A 132 -12.65 -6.90 -0.46
CA LYS A 132 -13.14 -8.24 -0.09
C LYS A 132 -12.64 -8.64 1.29
N GLY A 133 -13.47 -9.35 2.06
CA GLY A 133 -13.05 -9.94 3.34
C GLY A 133 -12.77 -8.93 4.46
N ASN A 134 -13.30 -7.72 4.35
CA ASN A 134 -13.34 -6.73 5.43
C ASN A 134 -14.60 -6.89 6.31
N TRP A 135 -14.64 -6.19 7.44
CA TRP A 135 -15.74 -6.24 8.41
C TRP A 135 -16.70 -5.06 8.25
N LEU A 136 -17.00 -4.72 7.00
CA LEU A 136 -17.82 -3.55 6.68
C LEU A 136 -19.20 -3.71 7.31
N GLN A 137 -19.50 -2.81 8.26
CA GLN A 137 -20.84 -2.69 8.81
C GLN A 137 -21.62 -1.75 7.91
N PHE A 138 -22.56 -2.29 7.14
CA PHE A 138 -23.44 -1.47 6.33
C PHE A 138 -24.50 -0.84 7.22
N SER A 139 -24.44 0.48 7.40
CA SER A 139 -25.60 1.22 7.90
C SER A 139 -26.55 1.46 6.72
N GLU A 140 -27.86 1.29 6.92
CA GLU A 140 -28.89 1.38 5.87
C GLU A 140 -28.95 2.75 5.15
N GLN A 141 -28.15 3.73 5.56
CA GLN A 141 -28.18 5.10 5.03
C GLN A 141 -27.11 5.42 3.97
N GLU A 142 -26.11 4.56 3.74
CA GLU A 142 -24.92 4.92 2.93
C GLU A 142 -24.90 4.36 1.49
N PHE A 143 -25.88 3.56 1.05
CA PHE A 143 -25.85 2.96 -0.30
C PHE A 143 -26.69 3.71 -1.33
N ARG A 144 -26.00 4.58 -2.08
CA ARG A 144 -26.31 4.82 -3.51
C ARG A 144 -25.01 4.70 -4.32
N PHE A 145 -24.52 3.48 -4.48
CA PHE A 145 -23.52 3.16 -5.50
C PHE A 145 -24.04 2.01 -6.36
N ASN A 146 -24.00 2.21 -7.69
CA ASN A 146 -24.48 1.25 -8.69
C ASN A 146 -23.78 -0.11 -8.55
N ASP A 147 -24.57 -1.17 -8.66
CA ASP A 147 -24.26 -2.59 -8.48
C ASP A 147 -23.25 -3.20 -9.50
N SER A 148 -22.20 -2.47 -9.88
CA SER A 148 -21.29 -2.89 -10.97
C SER A 148 -19.88 -3.31 -10.53
N ILE A 149 -19.58 -3.36 -9.22
CA ILE A 149 -18.22 -3.66 -8.72
C ILE A 149 -18.23 -4.58 -7.48
N LEU A 150 -18.97 -5.68 -7.55
CA LEU A 150 -18.81 -6.83 -6.63
C LEU A 150 -18.08 -7.98 -7.34
#